data_AF-A0A3M2GW84-F1
#
_entry.id   AF-A0A3M2GW84-F1
#
_cell.length_a   1.000
_cell.length_b   1.000
_cell.length_c   1.000
_cell.angle_alpha   90.00
_cell.angle_beta   90.00
_cell.angle_gamma   90.00
#
_symmetry.space_group_name_H-M   'P 1'
#
loop_
_entity.id
_entity.type
_entity.pdbx_description
1 polymer ?
#
loop_
_entity_poly.entity_id
_entity_poly.type
_entity_poly.pdbx_seq_one_letter_code
_entity_poly.pdbx_strand_id
1 'polypeptide(L)' 'MSKRPNIEEALKKVSSRYELVHAAAKRVKQLLEKGEDIFILDRKRGELLKKTFQAIEDISSGKVQVMRLKKREGSHD' A
#
# COMPACT_ATOMS: atom_id res chain seq x y z
N MET A 1 -20.14 9.60 2.59
CA MET A 1 -19.37 8.98 3.71
C MET A 1 -18.08 8.41 3.14
N SER A 2 -16.91 8.75 3.69
CA SER A 2 -15.64 8.21 3.19
C SER A 2 -15.60 6.69 3.40
N LYS A 3 -15.61 5.92 2.31
CA LYS A 3 -15.52 4.46 2.39
C LYS A 3 -14.19 4.05 3.02
N ARG A 4 -14.23 3.23 4.06
CA ARG A 4 -13.01 2.65 4.67
C ARG A 4 -12.39 1.64 3.70
N PRO A 5 -11.07 1.59 3.57
CA PRO A 5 -10.42 0.57 2.76
C PRO A 5 -10.59 -0.81 3.42
N ASN A 6 -10.56 -1.87 2.63
CA ASN A 6 -10.72 -3.24 3.14
C ASN A 6 -9.46 -3.72 3.88
N ILE A 7 -9.34 -3.31 5.16
CA ILE A 7 -8.23 -3.66 6.04
C ILE A 7 -8.17 -5.17 6.29
N GLU A 8 -9.32 -5.84 6.43
CA GLU A 8 -9.36 -7.28 6.70
C GLU A 8 -8.71 -8.09 5.57
N GLU A 9 -9.05 -7.77 4.31
CA GLU A 9 -8.40 -8.40 3.17
C GLU A 9 -6.92 -8.02 3.05
N ALA A 10 -6.56 -6.76 3.34
CA ALA A 10 -5.16 -6.34 3.33
C ALA A 10 -4.32 -7.11 4.38
N LEU A 11 -4.88 -7.40 5.56
CA LEU A 11 -4.20 -8.17 6.61
C LEU A 11 -3.95 -9.61 6.21
N LYS A 12 -4.76 -10.21 5.31
CA LYS A 12 -4.51 -11.55 4.76
C LYS A 12 -3.30 -11.59 3.81
N LYS A 13 -2.80 -10.42 3.36
CA LYS A 13 -1.68 -10.30 2.41
C LYS A 13 -0.34 -9.99 3.08
N VAL A 14 -0.34 -9.82 4.40
CA VAL A 14 0.83 -9.53 5.22
C VAL A 14 0.87 -10.44 6.44
N SER A 15 2.00 -10.50 7.12
CA SER A 15 2.18 -11.30 8.33
C SER A 15 1.74 -10.59 9.62
N SER A 16 1.66 -9.27 9.62
CA SER A 16 1.34 -8.49 10.82
C SER A 16 0.72 -7.15 10.50
N ARG A 17 0.00 -6.59 11.48
CA ARG A 17 -0.58 -5.24 11.38
C ARG A 17 0.49 -4.17 11.17
N TYR A 18 1.67 -4.33 11.76
CA TYR A 18 2.80 -3.42 11.58
C TYR A 18 3.37 -3.51 10.16
N GLU A 19 3.47 -4.72 9.60
CA GLU A 19 3.91 -4.91 8.21
C GLU A 19 2.94 -4.25 7.22
N LEU A 20 1.63 -4.29 7.48
CA LEU A 20 0.65 -3.55 6.69
C LEU A 20 0.94 -2.04 6.68
N VAL A 21 1.24 -1.46 7.85
CA VAL A 21 1.56 -0.02 7.96
C VAL A 21 2.80 0.32 7.14
N HIS A 22 3.88 -0.45 7.28
CA HIS A 22 5.12 -0.22 6.52
C HIS A 22 4.92 -0.41 5.02
N ALA A 23 4.19 -1.45 4.60
CA ALA A 23 3.89 -1.72 3.21
C ALA A 23 3.03 -0.60 2.59
N ALA A 24 1.98 -0.17 3.28
CA ALA A 24 1.12 0.92 2.84
C ALA A 24 1.91 2.24 2.72
N ALA A 25 2.75 2.58 3.70
CA ALA A 25 3.60 3.76 3.65
C ALA A 25 4.58 3.73 2.46
N LYS A 26 5.21 2.58 2.20
CA LYS A 26 6.10 2.40 1.04
C LYS A 26 5.33 2.56 -0.28
N ARG A 27 4.11 2.02 -0.35
CA ARG A 27 3.26 2.16 -1.52
C ARG A 27 2.82 3.61 -1.75
N VAL A 28 2.51 4.36 -0.69
CA VAL A 28 2.21 5.79 -0.81
C VAL A 28 3.38 6.56 -1.40
N LYS A 29 4.62 6.27 -1.00
CA LYS A 29 5.82 6.90 -1.60
C LYS A 29 5.87 6.67 -3.12
N GLN A 30 5.63 5.44 -3.59
CA GLN A 30 5.56 5.14 -5.02
C GLN A 30 4.42 5.86 -5.75
N LEU A 31 3.30 6.11 -5.06
CA LEU A 31 2.20 6.90 -5.63
C LEU A 31 2.54 8.39 -5.70
N LEU A 32 3.37 8.89 -4.78
CA LEU A 32 3.86 10.28 -4.79
C LEU A 32 4.91 10.53 -5.88
N GLU A 33 5.69 9.51 -6.24
CA GLU A 33 6.61 9.58 -7.41
C GLU A 33 5.89 9.88 -8.73
N LYS A 34 4.59 9.58 -8.82
CA LYS A 34 3.75 9.85 -10.02
C LYS A 34 3.08 11.24 -9.99
N GLY A 35 3.29 12.00 -8.93
CA GLY A 35 2.69 13.32 -8.70
C GLY A 35 2.49 13.57 -7.21
N GLU A 36 2.72 14.79 -6.74
CA GLU A 36 2.80 15.10 -5.31
C GLU A 36 1.45 15.21 -4.58
N ASP A 37 0.33 15.24 -5.32
CA ASP A 37 -1.02 15.33 -4.71
C ASP A 37 -1.27 14.14 -3.77
N ILE A 38 -1.85 14.40 -2.61
CA ILE A 38 -2.20 13.37 -1.63
C ILE A 38 -3.50 12.63 -1.99
N PHE A 39 -4.26 13.13 -2.97
CA PHE A 39 -5.48 12.53 -3.48
C PHE A 39 -5.28 11.89 -4.86
N ILE A 40 -6.12 10.90 -5.15
CA ILE A 40 -6.26 10.26 -6.46
C ILE A 40 -7.75 10.29 -6.81
N LEU A 41 -8.08 10.72 -8.03
CA LEU A 41 -9.44 10.62 -8.56
C LEU A 41 -9.77 9.16 -8.90
N ASP A 42 -10.67 8.55 -8.14
CA ASP A 42 -11.29 7.28 -8.50
C ASP A 42 -12.31 7.53 -9.62
N ARG A 43 -11.89 7.29 -10.86
CA ARG A 43 -12.74 7.50 -12.04
C ARG A 43 -13.97 6.59 -12.09
N LYS A 44 -13.96 5.44 -11.42
CA LYS A 44 -15.13 4.54 -11.40
C LYS A 44 -16.24 5.09 -10.50
N ARG A 45 -15.86 5.85 -9.49
CA ARG A 45 -16.75 6.30 -8.41
C ARG A 45 -16.94 7.81 -8.37
N GLY A 46 -16.14 8.55 -9.13
CA GLY A 46 -16.16 10.00 -9.18
C GLY A 46 -15.70 10.66 -7.88
N GLU A 47 -14.93 9.96 -7.04
CA GLU A 47 -14.53 10.44 -5.71
C GLU A 47 -13.01 10.63 -5.58
N LEU A 48 -12.59 11.61 -4.78
CA LEU A 48 -11.19 11.78 -4.41
C LEU A 48 -10.85 10.86 -3.24
N LEU A 49 -9.88 9.97 -3.46
CA LEU A 49 -9.37 9.05 -2.45
C LEU A 49 -7.97 9.46 -2.01
N LYS A 50 -7.72 9.45 -0.69
CA LYS A 50 -6.35 9.63 -0.18
C LYS A 50 -5.47 8.50 -0.67
N LYS A 51 -4.22 8.80 -1.03
CA LYS A 51 -3.22 7.80 -1.45
C LYS A 51 -3.03 6.68 -0.44
N THR A 52 -3.19 6.97 0.86
CA THR A 52 -3.17 5.96 1.93
C THR A 52 -4.30 4.94 1.80
N PHE A 53 -5.50 5.38 1.42
CA PHE A 53 -6.63 4.48 1.17
C PHE A 53 -6.37 3.64 -0.07
N GLN A 54 -5.90 4.27 -1.15
CA GLN A 54 -5.52 3.55 -2.37
C GLN A 54 -4.40 2.54 -2.14
N ALA A 55 -3.41 2.86 -1.29
CA ALA A 55 -2.32 1.96 -0.97
C ALA A 55 -2.80 0.69 -0.24
N ILE A 56 -3.75 0.83 0.70
CA ILE A 56 -4.35 -0.32 1.39
C ILE A 56 -5.20 -1.14 0.42
N GLU A 57 -5.95 -0.51 -0.49
CA GLU A 57 -6.72 -1.21 -1.54
C GLU A 57 -5.83 -1.92 -2.57
N ASP A 58 -4.69 -1.31 -2.93
CA ASP A 58 -3.70 -1.94 -3.81
C ASP A 58 -3.13 -3.22 -3.17
N ILE A 59 -2.97 -3.24 -1.84
CA ILE A 59 -2.53 -4.43 -1.09
C ILE A 59 -3.68 -5.45 -1.00
N SER A 60 -4.89 -5.04 -0.59
CA SER A 60 -6.05 -5.94 -0.43
C SER A 60 -6.38 -6.67 -1.74
N SER A 61 -6.37 -5.95 -2.86
CA SER A 61 -6.66 -6.49 -4.20
C SER A 61 -5.53 -7.34 -4.79
N GLY A 62 -4.36 -7.37 -4.16
CA GLY A 62 -3.18 -8.07 -4.68
C GLY A 62 -2.50 -7.35 -5.85
N LYS A 63 -2.90 -6.11 -6.18
CA LYS A 63 -2.20 -5.27 -7.17
C LYS A 63 -0.75 -4.95 -6.75
N VAL A 64 -0.47 -4.97 -5.45
CA VAL A 64 0.87 -4.87 -4.88
C VAL A 64 1.13 -6.08 -3.99
N GLN A 65 2.27 -6.72 -4.21
CA GLN A 65 2.75 -7.83 -3.39
C GLN A 65 3.83 -7.33 -2.41
N VAL A 66 3.68 -7.67 -1.12
CA VAL A 66 4.69 -7.38 -0.11
C VAL A 66 5.74 -8.50 -0.13
N MET A 67 6.93 -8.18 -0.59
CA MET A 67 8.06 -9.13 -0.65
C MET A 67 9.07 -8.84 0.44
N ARG A 68 9.50 -9.88 1.15
CA ARG A 68 10.64 -9.81 2.06
C ARG A 68 11.91 -10.08 1.27
N LEU A 69 12.82 -9.11 1.29
CA LEU A 69 14.19 -9.38 0.88
C LEU A 69 14.77 -10.32 1.93
N LYS A 70 15.07 -11.57 1.55
CA LYS A 70 15.98 -12.39 2.35
C LYS A 70 17.27 -11.58 2.44
N LYS A 71 17.73 -11.25 3.66
CA LYS A 71 19.08 -10.71 3.86
C LYS A 71 20.01 -11.62 3.06
N ARG A 72 20.77 -11.05 2.12
CA ARG A 72 21.94 -11.75 1.60
C ARG A 72 22.86 -11.90 2.81
N GLU A 73 22.94 -13.10 3.36
CA GLU A 73 24.03 -13.45 4.25
C GLU A 73 25.30 -13.44 3.39
N GLY A 74 26.26 -12.59 3.74
CA GLY A 74 27.62 -12.65 3.20
C GLY A 74 28.10 -11.40 2.46
N SER A 75 28.93 -10.62 3.15
CA SER A 75 30.28 -10.29 2.68
C SER A 75 31.06 -9.75 3.88
N HIS A 76 31.78 -10.65 4.56
CA HIS A 76 33.01 -10.27 5.25
C HIS A 76 34.04 -9.96 4.16
N ASP A 77 34.61 -8.77 4.21
CA ASP A 77 35.96 -8.45 3.72
C ASP A 77 36.65 -7.69 4.86
#